data_AF-A0A6B1IZ46-F1
#
_entry.id   AF-A0A6B1IZ46-F1
#
_cell.length_a   1.000
_cell.length_b   1.000
_cell.length_c   1.000
_cell.angle_alpha   90.00
_cell.angle_beta   90.00
_cell.angle_gamma   90.00
#
_symmetry.space_group_name_H-M   'P 1'
#
loop_
_entity.id
_entity.type
_entity.pdbx_description
1 polymer ?
#
loop_
_entity_poly.entity_id
_entity_poly.type
_entity_poly.pdbx_seq_one_letter_code
_entity_poly.pdbx_strand_id
1 'polypeptide(L)'
;MGAPDFSGRDVVKALTKNRFAIVDRTGSHLKLRYEHPMNDDDIRVVSVPQHDRIRTGTLRNIADQSGAEDFEKWCQWIDRQC
;
A
#
# COMPACT_ATOMS: atom_id res chain seq x y z
N MET A 1 -2.67 14.53 16.37
CA MET A 1 -2.75 13.08 16.08
C MET A 1 -1.47 12.73 15.35
N GLY A 2 -0.64 11.85 15.95
CA GLY A 2 0.69 11.53 15.42
C GLY A 2 0.59 10.89 14.05
N ALA A 3 1.56 11.16 13.18
CA ALA A 3 1.66 10.47 11.90
C ALA A 3 1.66 8.96 12.17
N PRO A 4 0.84 8.17 11.47
CA PRO A 4 0.81 6.73 11.67
C PRO A 4 2.19 6.14 11.35
N ASP A 5 2.80 5.50 12.33
CA ASP A 5 4.06 4.79 12.16
C ASP A 5 3.75 3.37 11.64
N PHE A 6 3.50 3.27 10.33
CA PHE A 6 3.30 1.98 9.67
C PHE A 6 4.63 1.39 9.18
N SER A 7 4.79 0.09 9.37
CA SER A 7 5.86 -0.67 8.74
C SER A 7 5.47 -1.03 7.32
N GLY A 8 6.46 -1.31 6.47
CA GLY A 8 6.18 -1.83 5.12
C GLY A 8 5.37 -3.11 5.12
N ARG A 9 5.55 -3.96 6.14
CA ARG A 9 4.76 -5.18 6.32
C ARG A 9 3.28 -4.92 6.56
N ASP A 10 2.94 -3.91 7.37
CA ASP A 10 1.54 -3.56 7.67
C ASP A 10 0.83 -3.07 6.42
N VAL A 11 1.51 -2.22 5.66
CA VAL A 11 1.00 -1.70 4.37
C VAL A 11 0.79 -2.84 3.37
N VAL A 12 1.79 -3.73 3.20
CA VAL A 12 1.67 -4.90 2.33
C VAL A 12 0.50 -5.78 2.76
N LYS A 13 0.38 -6.08 4.06
CA LYS A 13 -0.69 -6.95 4.60
C LYS A 13 -2.06 -6.37 4.31
N ALA A 14 -2.24 -5.07 4.55
CA ALA A 14 -3.49 -4.39 4.28
C ALA A 14 -3.83 -4.40 2.78
N LEU A 15 -2.89 -4.01 1.91
CA LEU A 15 -3.07 -4.04 0.46
C LEU A 15 -3.41 -5.45 -0.03
N THR A 16 -2.73 -6.49 0.48
CA THR A 16 -2.97 -7.88 0.08
C THR A 16 -4.41 -8.32 0.39
N LYS A 17 -5.01 -7.82 1.47
CA LYS A 17 -6.44 -8.06 1.78
C LYS A 17 -7.39 -7.37 0.79
N ASN A 18 -6.94 -6.33 0.09
CA ASN A 18 -7.71 -5.61 -0.92
C ASN A 18 -7.48 -6.11 -2.35
N ARG A 19 -7.22 -7.42 -2.50
CA ARG A 19 -6.90 -8.08 -3.78
C ARG A 19 -5.61 -7.63 -4.47
N PHE A 20 -4.71 -6.93 -3.77
CA PHE A 20 -3.38 -6.71 -4.33
C PHE A 20 -2.57 -8.01 -4.24
N ALA A 21 -2.05 -8.48 -5.37
CA ALA A 21 -1.15 -9.61 -5.43
C ALA A 21 0.30 -9.13 -5.36
N ILE A 22 1.14 -9.82 -4.58
CA ILE A 22 2.58 -9.57 -4.58
C ILE A 22 3.14 -10.19 -5.87
N VAL A 23 3.71 -9.36 -6.74
CA VAL A 23 4.21 -9.80 -8.06
C VAL A 23 5.72 -9.91 -8.10
N ASP A 24 6.41 -9.05 -7.36
CA ASP A 24 7.87 -9.00 -7.38
C ASP A 24 8.41 -8.44 -6.07
N ARG A 25 9.64 -8.81 -5.73
CA ARG A 25 10.36 -8.23 -4.59
C ARG A 25 11.78 -7.91 -5.03
N THR A 26 12.10 -6.62 -5.07
CA THR A 26 13.43 -6.13 -5.39
C THR A 26 14.09 -5.60 -4.11
N GLY A 27 14.98 -6.40 -3.50
CA GLY A 27 15.70 -6.03 -2.28
C GLY A 27 14.75 -5.71 -1.10
N SER A 28 14.80 -4.46 -0.65
CA SER A 28 13.92 -3.94 0.41
C SER A 28 12.58 -3.45 -0.09
N HIS A 29 12.27 -3.48 -1.39
CA HIS A 29 10.99 -3.04 -1.93
C HIS A 29 10.16 -4.24 -2.41
N LEU A 30 8.89 -4.31 -2.00
CA LEU A 30 7.89 -5.20 -2.57
C LEU A 30 7.07 -4.46 -3.63
N LYS A 31 6.83 -5.12 -4.77
CA LYS A 31 5.89 -4.65 -5.78
C LYS A 31 4.60 -5.44 -5.64
N LEU A 32 3.50 -4.72 -5.52
CA LEU A 32 2.15 -5.27 -5.52
C LEU A 32 1.43 -4.82 -6.78
N ARG A 33 0.65 -5.73 -7.36
CA ARG A 33 -0.21 -5.48 -8.50
C ARG A 33 -1.66 -5.67 -8.08
N TYR A 34 -2.49 -4.68 -8.34
CA TYR A 34 -3.94 -4.81 -8.27
C TYR A 34 -4.47 -4.94 -9.68
N GLU A 35 -5.38 -5.90 -9.87
CA GLU A 35 -6.04 -6.17 -11.13
C GLU A 35 -7.54 -6.02 -10.90
N HIS A 36 -8.17 -5.11 -11.63
CA HIS A 36 -9.58 -4.83 -11.43
C HIS A 36 -10.44 -5.94 -12.07
N PRO A 37 -11.40 -6.52 -11.33
CA PRO A 37 -12.15 -7.69 -11.81
C PRO A 37 -13.06 -7.41 -13.01
N MET A 38 -13.44 -6.15 -13.24
CA MET A 38 -14.29 -5.74 -14.36
C MET A 38 -13.53 -5.02 -15.47
N ASN A 39 -12.27 -4.63 -15.25
CA ASN A 39 -11.48 -3.82 -16.17
C ASN A 39 -10.05 -4.37 -16.17
N ASP A 40 -9.73 -5.23 -17.14
CA ASP A 40 -8.41 -5.85 -17.25
C ASP A 40 -7.31 -4.79 -17.50
N ASP A 41 -7.66 -3.65 -18.11
CA ASP A 41 -6.75 -2.52 -18.30
C ASP A 41 -6.49 -1.68 -17.03
N ASP A 42 -7.32 -1.78 -15.98
CA ASP A 42 -7.08 -1.07 -14.71
C ASP A 42 -6.16 -1.89 -13.81
N ILE A 43 -4.89 -1.90 -14.20
CA ILE A 43 -3.81 -2.54 -13.45
C ILE A 43 -3.04 -1.48 -12.70
N ARG A 44 -3.00 -1.58 -11.36
CA ARG A 44 -2.24 -0.65 -10.52
C ARG A 44 -1.04 -1.37 -9.94
N VAL A 45 0.15 -0.81 -10.15
CA VAL A 45 1.38 -1.36 -9.59
C VAL A 45 1.90 -0.40 -8.52
N VAL A 46 2.06 -0.92 -7.31
CA VAL A 46 2.47 -0.16 -6.13
C VAL A 46 3.77 -0.73 -5.60
N SER A 47 4.74 0.13 -5.30
CA SER A 47 6.02 -0.27 -4.67
C SER A 47 6.06 0.13 -3.19
N VAL A 48 6.21 -0.83 -2.29
CA VAL A 48 6.22 -0.64 -0.84
C VAL A 48 7.60 -0.98 -0.27
N PRO A 49 8.29 -0.04 0.41
CA PRO A 49 9.54 -0.33 1.10
C PRO A 49 9.29 -1.12 2.41
N GLN A 50 9.92 -2.28 2.54
CA GLN A 50 9.94 -3.15 3.73
C GLN A 50 10.89 -2.62 4.81
N HIS A 51 10.60 -1.42 5.31
CA HIS A 51 11.28 -0.84 6.46
C HIS A 51 10.34 -0.93 7.68
N ASP A 52 10.90 -1.02 8.88
CA ASP A 52 10.13 -0.97 10.14
C ASP A 52 9.33 0.32 10.29
N ARG A 53 9.79 1.42 9.67
CA ARG A 53 9.10 2.72 9.70
C ARG A 53 9.10 3.35 8.33
N ILE A 54 7.91 3.55 7.77
CA ILE A 54 7.74 4.33 6.53
C ILE A 54 7.43 5.78 6.88
N ARG A 55 8.13 6.72 6.23
CA ARG A 55 7.84 8.15 6.37
C ARG A 55 6.48 8.48 5.77
N THR A 56 5.77 9.43 6.37
CA THR A 56 4.45 9.89 5.89
C THR A 56 4.44 10.29 4.42
N GLY A 57 5.52 10.91 3.92
CA GLY A 57 5.64 11.27 2.50
C GLY A 57 5.63 10.05 1.57
N THR A 58 6.28 8.96 1.97
CA THR A 58 6.27 7.70 1.24
C THR A 58 4.92 7.01 1.35
N LEU A 59 4.30 7.01 2.54
CA LEU A 59 2.94 6.48 2.72
C LEU A 59 1.93 7.21 1.82
N ARG A 60 2.03 8.55 1.72
CA ARG A 60 1.17 9.34 0.84
C ARG A 60 1.37 8.97 -0.64
N ASN A 61 2.61 8.75 -1.05
CA ASN A 61 2.91 8.33 -2.41
C ASN A 61 2.36 6.93 -2.72
N ILE A 62 2.44 6.01 -1.76
CA ILE A 62 1.84 4.67 -1.87
C ILE A 62 0.31 4.77 -1.94
N ALA A 63 -0.30 5.60 -1.09
CA ALA A 63 -1.74 5.82 -1.08
C ALA A 63 -2.23 6.33 -2.46
N ASP A 64 -1.56 7.33 -3.01
CA ASP A 64 -1.82 7.87 -4.34
C ASP A 64 -1.69 6.79 -5.44
N GLN A 65 -0.60 6.01 -5.45
CA GLN A 65 -0.41 4.89 -6.38
C GLN A 65 -1.48 3.80 -6.24
N SER A 66 -1.98 3.56 -5.03
CA SER A 66 -3.08 2.63 -4.79
C SER A 66 -4.45 3.18 -5.23
N GLY A 67 -4.51 4.47 -5.58
CA GLY A 67 -5.71 5.21 -5.97
C GLY A 67 -6.57 5.61 -4.77
N ALA A 68 -5.94 5.87 -3.63
CA ALA A 68 -6.62 6.42 -2.47
C ALA A 68 -6.79 7.94 -2.64
N GLU A 69 -8.04 8.39 -2.68
CA GLU A 69 -8.37 9.81 -2.78
C GLU A 69 -8.14 10.57 -1.46
N ASP A 70 -8.19 9.85 -0.34
CA ASP A 70 -8.22 10.42 1.00
C ASP A 70 -7.20 9.71 1.91
N PHE A 71 -6.05 10.36 2.12
CA PHE A 71 -4.92 9.79 2.83
C PHE A 71 -5.25 9.41 4.28
N GLU A 72 -6.08 10.21 4.96
CA GLU A 72 -6.45 9.95 6.35
C GLU A 72 -7.35 8.71 6.46
N LYS A 73 -8.31 8.56 5.55
CA LYS A 73 -9.13 7.35 5.48
C LYS A 73 -8.29 6.12 5.10
N TRP A 74 -7.35 6.27 4.17
CA TRP A 74 -6.44 5.20 3.80
C TRP A 74 -5.61 4.75 5.00
N CYS A 75 -5.05 5.69 5.76
CA CYS A 75 -4.35 5.40 7.01
C CYS A 75 -5.23 4.63 8.00
N GLN A 76 -6.44 5.13 8.28
CA GLN A 76 -7.37 4.45 9.19
C GLN A 76 -7.75 3.05 8.69
N TRP A 77 -7.82 2.87 7.37
CA TRP A 77 -8.07 1.55 6.79
C TRP A 77 -6.88 0.62 7.00
N ILE A 78 -5.63 1.06 6.77
CA ILE A 78 -4.42 0.28 7.06
C ILE A 78 -4.40 -0.13 8.54
N ASP A 79 -4.65 0.82 9.44
CA ASP A 79 -4.69 0.60 10.89
C ASP A 79 -5.71 -0.50 11.29
N ARG A 80 -6.91 -0.48 10.71
CA ARG A 80 -7.93 -1.52 10.93
C ARG A 80 -7.53 -2.90 10.38
N GLN A 81 -6.55 -2.97 9.48
CA GLN A 81 -6.08 -4.23 8.88
C GLN A 81 -4.84 -4.81 9.54
N CYS A 82 -4.15 -4.01 10.37
CA CYS A 82 -3.04 -4.42 11.24
C CYS A 82 -3.52 -5.54 12.18
#